data_AF-X1BM00-F1
#
_entry.id   AF-X1BM00-F1
#
_cell.length_a   1.000
_cell.length_b   1.000
_cell.length_c   1.000
_cell.angle_alpha   90.00
_cell.angle_beta   90.00
_cell.angle_gamma   90.00
#
_symmetry.space_group_name_H-M   'P 1'
#
loop_
_entity.id
_entity.type
_entity.pdbx_description
1 polymer ?
#
loop_
_entity_poly.entity_id
_entity_poly.type
_entity_poly.pdbx_seq_one_letter_code
_entity_poly.pdbx_strand_id
1 'polypeptide(L)'
;PFQQVGQAATYVCKYGSIVVVEGTEPWKILPLLTIRQNIYTDPQVPNAVEAKLYEIGQVTPQSPVLVSTNFSLSYFTVQGEVENSKIPSYISVVETEGLGVLNAYAGDKWSAEKIGKTLEEQKVKERINHNSLIIPGLVAVFRAELEEDFGWKVLVGPEEAARIPGFLKNEWKVTS
;
A
#
# COMPACT_ATOMS: atom_id res chain seq x y z
N PRO A 1 -20.76 -25.95 9.03
CA PRO A 1 -19.44 -25.29 9.24
C PRO A 1 -19.46 -23.76 8.97
N PHE A 2 -20.05 -23.25 7.87
CA PHE A 2 -20.15 -21.80 7.63
C PHE A 2 -20.98 -21.04 8.69
N GLN A 3 -22.09 -21.63 9.13
CA GLN A 3 -22.93 -21.06 10.19
C GLN A 3 -22.16 -20.87 11.52
N GLN A 4 -21.29 -21.82 11.87
CA GLN A 4 -20.47 -21.73 13.09
C GLN A 4 -19.51 -20.54 13.00
N VAL A 5 -18.86 -20.32 11.85
CA VAL A 5 -17.97 -19.16 11.66
C VAL A 5 -18.76 -17.85 11.79
N GLY A 6 -19.96 -17.76 11.23
CA GLY A 6 -20.82 -16.58 11.39
C GLY A 6 -21.25 -16.30 12.84
N GLN A 7 -21.58 -17.35 13.59
CA GLN A 7 -21.90 -17.24 15.02
C GLN A 7 -20.67 -16.82 15.84
N ALA A 8 -19.52 -17.45 15.59
CA ALA A 8 -18.27 -17.09 16.26
C ALA A 8 -17.87 -15.64 15.97
N ALA A 9 -18.01 -15.17 14.73
CA ALA A 9 -17.82 -13.76 14.37
C ALA A 9 -18.74 -12.84 15.16
N THR A 10 -20.00 -13.23 15.35
CA THR A 10 -20.97 -12.46 16.17
C THR A 10 -20.49 -12.35 17.61
N TYR A 11 -20.00 -13.45 18.21
CA TYR A 11 -19.49 -13.44 19.57
C TYR A 11 -18.25 -12.57 19.74
N VAL A 12 -17.32 -12.61 18.77
CA VAL A 12 -16.14 -11.72 18.75
C VAL A 12 -16.58 -10.25 18.75
N CYS A 13 -17.58 -9.89 17.94
CA CYS A 13 -18.12 -8.53 17.86
C CYS A 13 -18.99 -8.13 19.08
N LYS A 14 -19.44 -9.09 19.90
CA LYS A 14 -20.40 -8.89 21.00
C LYS A 14 -19.85 -9.40 22.33
N TYR A 15 -18.74 -8.79 22.75
CA TYR A 15 -18.16 -8.93 24.10
C TYR A 15 -17.72 -10.36 24.49
N GLY A 16 -17.66 -11.31 23.55
CA GLY A 16 -17.16 -12.66 23.81
C GLY A 16 -15.66 -12.65 24.07
N SER A 17 -15.26 -12.87 25.34
CA SER A 17 -13.83 -12.90 25.72
C SER A 17 -13.13 -14.19 25.30
N ILE A 18 -13.85 -15.31 25.27
CA ILE A 18 -13.36 -16.62 24.80
C ILE A 18 -14.43 -17.23 23.90
N VAL A 19 -14.05 -17.60 22.68
CA VAL A 19 -14.93 -18.28 21.71
C VAL A 19 -14.29 -19.59 21.31
N VAL A 20 -14.95 -20.70 21.63
CA VAL A 20 -14.51 -22.05 21.25
C VAL A 20 -15.18 -22.44 19.94
N VAL A 21 -14.40 -22.85 18.96
CA VAL A 21 -14.87 -23.25 17.62
C VAL A 21 -14.40 -24.67 17.30
N GLU A 22 -15.12 -25.36 16.42
CA GLU A 22 -14.77 -26.70 15.99
C GLU A 22 -13.97 -26.68 14.68
N GLY A 23 -12.82 -27.35 14.70
CA GLY A 23 -11.91 -27.46 13.56
C GLY A 23 -10.86 -26.35 13.53
N THR A 24 -9.78 -26.64 12.82
CA THR A 24 -8.56 -25.81 12.74
C THR A 24 -8.23 -25.43 11.29
N GLU A 25 -9.19 -25.56 10.38
CA GLU A 25 -8.97 -25.31 8.96
C GLU A 25 -8.71 -23.81 8.71
N PRO A 26 -7.68 -23.44 7.90
CA PRO A 26 -7.29 -22.05 7.71
C PRO A 26 -8.42 -21.13 7.26
N TRP A 27 -9.30 -21.60 6.38
CA TRP A 27 -10.44 -20.83 5.86
C TRP A 27 -11.50 -20.49 6.93
N LYS A 28 -11.57 -21.26 8.03
CA LYS A 28 -12.45 -20.95 9.18
C LYS A 28 -11.81 -19.94 10.12
N ILE A 29 -10.52 -20.11 10.38
CA ILE A 29 -9.80 -19.34 11.40
C ILE A 29 -9.43 -17.95 10.91
N LEU A 30 -8.97 -17.82 9.65
CA LEU A 30 -8.57 -16.54 9.06
C LEU A 30 -9.61 -15.43 9.22
N PRO A 31 -10.89 -15.61 8.82
CA PRO A 31 -11.89 -14.53 8.99
C PRO A 31 -12.13 -14.17 10.46
N LEU A 32 -12.07 -15.12 11.39
CA LEU A 32 -12.25 -14.84 12.82
C LEU A 32 -11.10 -14.02 13.40
N LEU A 33 -9.85 -14.35 13.02
CA LEU A 33 -8.67 -13.58 13.42
C LEU A 33 -8.70 -12.16 12.82
N THR A 34 -9.11 -12.02 11.55
CA THR A 34 -9.26 -10.71 10.90
C THR A 34 -10.33 -9.86 11.58
N ILE A 35 -11.51 -10.43 11.88
CA ILE A 35 -12.58 -9.72 12.59
C ILE A 35 -12.12 -9.28 13.98
N ARG A 36 -11.47 -10.18 14.73
CA ARG A 36 -10.90 -9.85 16.04
C ARG A 36 -9.91 -8.69 15.92
N GLN A 37 -8.97 -8.75 14.97
CA GLN A 37 -8.01 -7.67 14.77
C GLN A 37 -8.72 -6.34 14.48
N ASN A 38 -9.70 -6.34 13.58
CA ASN A 38 -10.41 -5.13 13.18
C ASN A 38 -11.23 -4.52 14.33
N ILE A 39 -11.94 -5.33 15.12
CA ILE A 39 -12.81 -4.85 16.22
C ILE A 39 -12.01 -4.34 17.41
N TYR A 40 -10.85 -4.95 17.69
CA TYR A 40 -10.03 -4.60 18.85
C TYR A 40 -8.90 -3.60 18.53
N THR A 41 -8.83 -3.10 17.30
CA THR A 41 -7.93 -2.00 16.94
C THR A 41 -8.49 -0.69 17.50
N ASP A 42 -7.63 0.14 18.10
CA ASP A 42 -8.03 1.45 18.62
C ASP A 42 -8.54 2.33 17.48
N PRO A 43 -9.82 2.76 17.49
CA PRO A 43 -10.38 3.57 16.41
C PRO A 43 -9.81 5.00 16.37
N GLN A 44 -9.13 5.48 17.42
CA GLN A 44 -8.56 6.83 17.49
C GLN A 44 -7.14 6.90 16.94
N VAL A 45 -6.44 5.77 16.83
CA VAL A 45 -5.04 5.72 16.39
C VAL A 45 -4.98 5.00 15.04
N PRO A 46 -4.78 5.75 13.93
CA PRO A 46 -4.56 5.14 12.64
C PRO A 46 -3.34 4.20 12.69
N ASN A 47 -3.52 2.96 12.23
CA ASN A 47 -2.38 2.07 12.03
C ASN A 47 -1.54 2.60 10.88
N ALA A 48 -0.37 3.13 11.21
CA ALA A 48 0.59 3.65 10.26
C ALA A 48 1.84 2.77 10.20
N VAL A 49 2.41 2.64 9.00
CA VAL A 49 3.76 2.14 8.80
C VAL A 49 4.76 3.31 8.83
N GLU A 50 6.03 3.01 9.06
CA GLU A 50 7.09 4.01 9.02
C GLU A 50 7.21 4.61 7.62
N ALA A 51 7.22 5.94 7.49
CA ALA A 51 7.39 6.61 6.22
C ALA A 51 8.85 6.53 5.75
N LYS A 52 9.14 5.56 4.89
CA LYS A 52 10.46 5.35 4.29
C LYS A 52 10.38 4.68 2.93
N LEU A 53 11.52 4.55 2.29
CA LEU A 53 11.67 3.75 1.08
C LEU A 53 11.80 2.27 1.46
N TYR A 54 10.83 1.46 1.06
CA TYR A 54 10.85 0.02 1.26
C TYR A 54 11.37 -0.70 0.01
N GLU A 55 12.23 -1.69 0.22
CA GLU A 55 12.74 -2.58 -0.83
C GLU A 55 11.95 -3.89 -0.80
N ILE A 56 11.24 -4.20 -1.88
CA ILE A 56 10.45 -5.42 -1.98
C ILE A 56 11.16 -6.40 -2.92
N GLY A 57 11.66 -7.50 -2.35
CA GLY A 57 12.49 -8.47 -3.08
C GLY A 57 13.94 -8.01 -3.23
N GLN A 58 14.63 -8.49 -4.28
CA GLN A 58 16.00 -8.11 -4.60
C GLN A 58 16.01 -6.96 -5.60
N VAL A 59 15.92 -5.73 -5.10
CA VAL A 59 15.86 -4.52 -5.93
C VAL A 59 17.19 -4.26 -6.65
N THR A 60 17.11 -3.70 -7.84
CA THR A 60 18.26 -3.21 -8.62
C THR A 60 18.08 -1.73 -8.93
N PRO A 61 19.11 -1.03 -9.44
CA PRO A 61 18.94 0.37 -9.85
C PRO A 61 17.91 0.57 -10.97
N GLN A 62 17.48 -0.49 -11.67
CA GLN A 62 16.46 -0.46 -12.71
C GLN A 62 15.06 -0.85 -12.19
N SER A 63 14.93 -1.15 -10.90
CA SER A 63 13.67 -1.54 -10.28
C SER A 63 12.68 -0.37 -10.22
N PRO A 64 11.39 -0.60 -10.53
CA PRO A 64 10.38 0.44 -10.49
C PRO A 64 10.21 1.02 -9.07
N VAL A 65 9.83 2.30 -9.02
CA VAL A 65 9.48 3.01 -7.79
C VAL A 65 7.99 3.29 -7.78
N LEU A 66 7.27 2.74 -6.81
CA LEU A 66 5.86 2.99 -6.57
C LEU A 66 5.70 3.93 -5.38
N VAL A 67 4.71 4.84 -5.44
CA VAL A 67 4.34 5.70 -4.31
C VAL A 67 3.10 5.16 -3.63
N SER A 68 3.12 5.07 -2.29
CA SER A 68 1.96 4.68 -1.49
C SER A 68 1.94 5.40 -0.13
N THR A 69 0.83 5.30 0.58
CA THR A 69 0.60 6.00 1.85
C THR A 69 1.16 5.23 3.03
N ASN A 70 1.39 5.93 4.13
CA ASN A 70 1.78 5.28 5.37
C ASN A 70 0.61 4.62 6.11
N PHE A 71 -0.61 4.61 5.59
CA PHE A 71 -1.68 3.80 6.15
C PHE A 71 -1.36 2.31 5.96
N SER A 72 -1.32 1.55 7.04
CA SER A 72 -0.84 0.16 7.01
C SER A 72 -1.60 -0.71 5.99
N LEU A 73 -2.93 -0.58 5.91
CA LEU A 73 -3.71 -1.38 4.96
C LEU A 73 -3.37 -1.01 3.51
N SER A 74 -3.20 0.28 3.19
CA SER A 74 -2.78 0.71 1.85
C SER A 74 -1.38 0.21 1.51
N TYR A 75 -0.42 0.33 2.44
CA TYR A 75 0.94 -0.16 2.25
C TYR A 75 0.98 -1.67 2.02
N PHE A 76 0.41 -2.48 2.94
CA PHE A 76 0.47 -3.94 2.85
C PHE A 76 -0.27 -4.49 1.63
N THR A 77 -1.35 -3.82 1.21
CA THR A 77 -2.06 -4.18 -0.03
C THR A 77 -1.17 -3.96 -1.26
N VAL A 78 -0.44 -2.82 -1.34
CA VAL A 78 0.49 -2.58 -2.44
C VAL A 78 1.69 -3.53 -2.37
N GLN A 79 2.29 -3.72 -1.19
CA GLN A 79 3.42 -4.61 -0.98
C GLN A 79 3.09 -6.04 -1.42
N GLY A 80 1.96 -6.60 -0.96
CA GLY A 80 1.56 -7.96 -1.32
C GLY A 80 1.40 -8.14 -2.83
N GLU A 81 0.88 -7.13 -3.53
CA GLU A 81 0.73 -7.19 -4.98
C GLU A 81 2.05 -6.98 -5.74
N VAL A 82 2.97 -6.18 -5.20
CA VAL A 82 4.34 -6.12 -5.71
C VAL A 82 5.03 -7.47 -5.56
N GLU A 83 4.88 -8.15 -4.42
CA GLU A 83 5.42 -9.52 -4.23
C GLU A 83 4.79 -10.52 -5.20
N ASN A 84 3.46 -10.48 -5.38
CA ASN A 84 2.74 -11.32 -6.34
C ASN A 84 3.18 -11.08 -7.79
N SER A 85 3.62 -9.86 -8.12
CA SER A 85 4.14 -9.52 -9.45
C SER A 85 5.44 -10.26 -9.79
N LYS A 86 6.21 -10.64 -8.76
CA LYS A 86 7.59 -11.17 -8.86
C LYS A 86 8.57 -10.18 -9.51
N ILE A 87 8.26 -8.89 -9.49
CA ILE A 87 9.12 -7.82 -9.99
C ILE A 87 9.65 -7.04 -8.77
N PRO A 88 10.95 -7.15 -8.46
CA PRO A 88 11.52 -6.42 -7.34
C PRO A 88 11.36 -4.92 -7.53
N SER A 89 10.78 -4.24 -6.56
CA SER A 89 10.36 -2.84 -6.67
C SER A 89 10.63 -2.08 -5.38
N TYR A 90 10.81 -0.77 -5.50
CA TYR A 90 10.79 0.15 -4.37
C TYR A 90 9.36 0.63 -4.10
N ILE A 91 9.01 0.79 -2.84
CA ILE A 91 7.78 1.48 -2.41
C ILE A 91 8.18 2.67 -1.56
N SER A 92 8.01 3.88 -2.11
CA SER A 92 8.15 5.14 -1.40
C SER A 92 6.89 5.39 -0.59
N VAL A 93 6.98 5.21 0.73
CA VAL A 93 5.87 5.46 1.65
C VAL A 93 5.89 6.91 2.09
N VAL A 94 4.80 7.63 1.83
CA VAL A 94 4.61 9.04 2.18
C VAL A 94 3.85 9.15 3.50
N GLU A 95 4.37 9.96 4.43
CA GLU A 95 3.73 10.24 5.72
C GLU A 95 2.42 10.99 5.54
N THR A 96 1.29 10.36 5.82
CA THR A 96 -0.05 10.95 5.67
C THR A 96 -0.92 10.75 6.89
N GLU A 97 -0.32 10.72 8.08
CA GLU A 97 -0.99 10.55 9.37
C GLU A 97 -1.79 9.24 9.45
N GLY A 98 -1.33 8.20 8.72
CA GLY A 98 -2.01 6.92 8.62
C GLY A 98 -3.31 6.95 7.82
N LEU A 99 -3.51 7.95 6.95
CA LEU A 99 -4.66 8.02 6.04
C LEU A 99 -4.40 7.27 4.72
N GLY A 100 -5.42 6.58 4.19
CA GLY A 100 -5.37 5.95 2.87
C GLY A 100 -5.37 7.00 1.74
N VAL A 101 -5.08 6.56 0.50
CA VAL A 101 -4.83 7.45 -0.67
C VAL A 101 -5.89 8.56 -0.83
N LEU A 102 -7.16 8.18 -0.99
CA LEU A 102 -8.23 9.16 -1.23
C LEU A 102 -8.54 10.03 -0.01
N ASN A 103 -8.44 9.47 1.20
CA ASN A 103 -8.68 10.23 2.44
C ASN A 103 -7.57 11.27 2.66
N ALA A 104 -6.33 10.88 2.40
CA ALA A 104 -5.18 11.76 2.50
C ALA A 104 -5.24 12.87 1.44
N TYR A 105 -5.68 12.54 0.21
CA TYR A 105 -5.91 13.51 -0.85
C TYR A 105 -7.02 14.51 -0.47
N ALA A 106 -8.19 14.02 -0.07
CA ALA A 106 -9.32 14.87 0.30
C ALA A 106 -9.07 15.71 1.57
N GLY A 107 -8.19 15.24 2.45
CA GLY A 107 -7.81 15.93 3.69
C GLY A 107 -6.60 16.85 3.56
N ASP A 108 -6.14 17.15 2.34
CA ASP A 108 -4.94 17.98 2.05
C ASP A 108 -3.66 17.47 2.76
N LYS A 109 -3.62 16.18 3.12
CA LYS A 109 -2.45 15.52 3.72
C LYS A 109 -1.56 14.87 2.68
N TRP A 110 -1.99 14.89 1.42
CA TRP A 110 -1.31 14.32 0.27
C TRP A 110 -1.35 15.30 -0.91
N SER A 111 -0.18 15.72 -1.39
CA SER A 111 -0.01 16.55 -2.57
C SER A 111 1.19 16.08 -3.41
N ALA A 112 1.30 16.54 -4.64
CA ALA A 112 2.47 16.31 -5.48
C ALA A 112 3.75 16.90 -4.83
N GLU A 113 3.68 18.12 -4.29
CA GLU A 113 4.77 18.70 -3.49
C GLU A 113 5.26 17.76 -2.37
N LYS A 114 4.34 17.18 -1.60
CA LYS A 114 4.69 16.29 -0.48
C LYS A 114 5.32 14.99 -0.95
N ILE A 115 4.82 14.41 -2.05
CA ILE A 115 5.44 13.24 -2.68
C ILE A 115 6.87 13.59 -3.13
N GLY A 116 7.04 14.69 -3.86
CA GLY A 116 8.34 15.12 -4.39
C GLY A 116 9.39 15.31 -3.28
N LYS A 117 9.05 16.03 -2.22
CA LYS A 117 9.89 16.21 -1.03
C LYS A 117 10.24 14.88 -0.37
N THR A 118 9.26 13.99 -0.20
CA THR A 118 9.49 12.67 0.39
C THR A 118 10.50 11.85 -0.43
N LEU A 119 10.42 11.89 -1.76
CA LEU A 119 11.34 11.17 -2.65
C LEU A 119 12.77 11.70 -2.55
N GLU A 120 12.94 13.01 -2.35
CA GLU A 120 14.24 13.65 -2.11
C GLU A 120 14.81 13.28 -0.73
N GLU A 121 13.99 13.35 0.33
CA GLU A 121 14.36 12.95 1.69
C GLU A 121 14.76 11.48 1.77
N GLN A 122 14.05 10.61 1.04
CA GLN A 122 14.35 9.18 0.92
C GLN A 122 15.52 8.89 -0.03
N LYS A 123 16.08 9.92 -0.68
CA LYS A 123 17.21 9.81 -1.62
C LYS A 123 17.00 8.77 -2.71
N VAL A 124 15.77 8.71 -3.25
CA VAL A 124 15.40 7.69 -4.24
C VAL A 124 16.30 7.76 -5.48
N LYS A 125 16.62 8.97 -5.95
CA LYS A 125 17.50 9.19 -7.12
C LYS A 125 18.93 8.65 -6.95
N GLU A 126 19.39 8.39 -5.71
CA GLU A 126 20.69 7.76 -5.47
C GLU A 126 20.62 6.22 -5.59
N ARG A 127 19.42 5.64 -5.54
CA ARG A 127 19.17 4.18 -5.54
C ARG A 127 18.81 3.63 -6.91
N ILE A 128 18.36 4.48 -7.83
CA ILE A 128 17.91 4.11 -9.18
C ILE A 128 18.75 4.79 -10.25
N ASN A 129 18.81 4.20 -11.45
CA ASN A 129 19.49 4.77 -12.61
C ASN A 129 18.51 5.36 -13.65
N HIS A 130 17.22 5.40 -13.33
CA HIS A 130 16.17 6.00 -14.14
C HIS A 130 15.51 7.15 -13.38
N ASN A 131 14.58 7.83 -14.04
CA ASN A 131 13.82 8.93 -13.43
C ASN A 131 12.31 8.69 -13.51
N SER A 132 11.88 7.43 -13.58
CA SER A 132 10.46 7.05 -13.62
C SER A 132 9.86 6.83 -12.23
N LEU A 133 8.62 7.30 -12.02
CA LEU A 133 7.86 7.17 -10.78
C LEU A 133 6.45 6.65 -11.08
N ILE A 134 5.97 5.66 -10.33
CA ILE A 134 4.60 5.13 -10.48
C ILE A 134 3.72 5.69 -9.36
N ILE A 135 2.67 6.42 -9.72
CA ILE A 135 1.67 6.95 -8.77
C ILE A 135 0.38 6.14 -8.82
N PRO A 136 -0.42 6.08 -7.73
CA PRO A 136 -1.73 5.44 -7.76
C PRO A 136 -2.65 6.09 -8.79
N GLY A 137 -3.46 5.29 -9.50
CA GLY A 137 -4.37 5.79 -10.55
C GLY A 137 -5.39 6.80 -10.04
N LEU A 138 -5.81 6.66 -8.78
CA LEU A 138 -6.76 7.53 -8.09
C LEU A 138 -6.28 8.97 -7.93
N VAL A 139 -4.97 9.21 -8.09
CA VAL A 139 -4.35 10.54 -7.94
C VAL A 139 -3.56 10.96 -9.18
N ALA A 140 -4.02 10.54 -10.36
CA ALA A 140 -3.42 10.89 -11.65
C ALA A 140 -3.24 12.41 -11.86
N VAL A 141 -4.03 13.24 -11.17
CA VAL A 141 -3.93 14.70 -11.17
C VAL A 141 -2.56 15.23 -10.75
N PHE A 142 -1.83 14.50 -9.90
CA PHE A 142 -0.48 14.90 -9.44
C PHE A 142 0.60 14.79 -10.50
N ARG A 143 0.31 14.15 -11.64
CA ARG A 143 1.27 13.90 -12.70
C ARG A 143 1.97 15.18 -13.17
N ALA A 144 1.20 16.21 -13.51
CA ALA A 144 1.74 17.42 -14.12
C ALA A 144 2.74 18.12 -13.19
N GLU A 145 2.34 18.35 -11.94
CA GLU A 145 3.16 19.00 -10.92
C GLU A 145 4.44 18.18 -10.59
N LEU A 146 4.34 16.85 -10.52
CA LEU A 146 5.51 15.98 -10.32
C LEU A 146 6.48 15.97 -11.52
N GLU A 147 5.96 16.08 -12.74
CA GLU A 147 6.75 16.17 -13.97
C GLU A 147 7.43 17.55 -14.10
N GLU A 148 6.69 18.63 -13.83
CA GLU A 148 7.14 20.02 -14.01
C GLU A 148 8.09 20.48 -12.89
N ASP A 149 7.72 20.25 -11.62
CA ASP A 149 8.44 20.83 -10.47
C ASP A 149 9.57 19.93 -9.95
N PHE A 150 9.39 18.62 -10.02
CA PHE A 150 10.34 17.63 -9.49
C PHE A 150 11.09 16.85 -10.57
N GLY A 151 10.68 17.03 -11.83
CA GLY A 151 11.31 16.46 -13.00
C GLY A 151 11.17 14.94 -13.13
N TRP A 152 10.23 14.30 -12.44
CA TRP A 152 10.02 12.85 -12.54
C TRP A 152 9.27 12.50 -13.83
N LYS A 153 9.58 11.36 -14.45
CA LYS A 153 8.74 10.77 -15.50
C LYS A 153 7.63 9.95 -14.84
N VAL A 154 6.43 10.49 -14.76
CA VAL A 154 5.35 9.87 -13.99
C VAL A 154 4.54 8.89 -14.83
N LEU A 155 4.43 7.66 -14.34
CA LEU A 155 3.53 6.63 -14.83
C LEU A 155 2.32 6.55 -13.91
N VAL A 156 1.13 6.69 -14.48
CA VAL A 156 -0.11 6.52 -13.74
C VAL A 156 -0.39 5.01 -13.64
N GLY A 157 -0.28 4.48 -12.43
CA GLY A 157 -0.59 3.10 -12.13
C GLY A 157 -2.11 2.82 -12.10
N PRO A 158 -2.51 1.59 -11.75
CA PRO A 158 -3.92 1.25 -11.62
C PRO A 158 -4.56 1.96 -10.41
N GLU A 159 -5.88 2.12 -10.45
CA GLU A 159 -6.67 2.58 -9.29
C GLU A 159 -6.70 1.53 -8.17
N GLU A 160 -6.72 0.25 -8.55
CA GLU A 160 -6.77 -0.90 -7.65
C GLU A 160 -5.43 -1.63 -7.61
N ALA A 161 -4.90 -1.84 -6.40
CA ALA A 161 -3.61 -2.49 -6.19
C ALA A 161 -3.53 -3.90 -6.78
N ALA A 162 -4.64 -4.64 -6.79
CA ALA A 162 -4.73 -5.99 -7.37
C ALA A 162 -4.33 -6.06 -8.86
N ARG A 163 -4.28 -4.91 -9.56
CA ARG A 163 -3.85 -4.82 -10.97
C ARG A 163 -2.37 -4.48 -11.14
N ILE A 164 -1.64 -4.17 -10.05
CA ILE A 164 -0.19 -3.89 -10.08
C ILE A 164 0.59 -5.02 -10.78
N PRO A 165 0.33 -6.32 -10.53
CA PRO A 165 1.08 -7.38 -11.20
C PRO A 165 0.97 -7.35 -12.72
N GLY A 166 -0.22 -7.04 -13.24
CA GLY A 166 -0.46 -6.91 -14.68
C GLY A 166 0.18 -5.63 -15.24
N PHE A 167 0.03 -4.52 -14.53
CA PHE A 167 0.63 -3.23 -14.91
C PHE A 167 2.15 -3.32 -15.02
N LEU A 168 2.83 -3.85 -13.99
CA LEU A 168 4.29 -3.98 -14.00
C LEU A 168 4.80 -4.94 -15.07
N LYS A 169 4.02 -5.93 -15.51
CA LYS A 169 4.44 -6.84 -16.59
C LYS A 169 4.29 -6.23 -17.98
N ASN A 170 3.28 -5.38 -18.19
CA ASN A 170 2.91 -4.90 -19.52
C ASN A 170 3.43 -3.49 -19.80
N GLU A 171 3.33 -2.60 -18.80
CA GLU A 171 3.57 -1.16 -18.94
C GLU A 171 4.95 -0.75 -18.43
N TRP A 172 5.46 -1.44 -17.40
CA TRP A 172 6.84 -1.22 -16.94
C TRP A 172 7.84 -1.90 -17.87
N LYS A 173 8.25 -1.15 -18.90
CA LYS A 173 9.36 -1.52 -19.77
C LYS A 173 10.61 -0.84 -19.24
N VAL A 174 11.59 -1.64 -18.81
CA VAL A 174 12.91 -1.17 -18.39
C VAL A 174 13.44 -0.26 -19.49
N THR A 175 13.38 1.05 -19.24
CA THR A 175 13.83 2.03 -20.21
C THR A 175 15.32 2.16 -19.97
N SER A 176 16.10 1.52 -20.85
CA SER A 176 17.55 1.65 -20.94
C SER A 176 17.97 3.10 -21.15
#